data_AF-A0A7R9AHY6-F1
#
_entry.id   AF-A0A7R9AHY6-F1
#
_cell.length_a   1.000
_cell.length_b   1.000
_cell.length_c   1.000
_cell.angle_alpha   90.00
_cell.angle_beta   90.00
_cell.angle_gamma   90.00
#
_symmetry.space_group_name_H-M   'P 1'
#
loop_
_entity.id
_entity.type
_entity.pdbx_description
1 polymer ?
#
loop_
_entity_poly.entity_id
_entity_poly.type
_entity_poly.pdbx_seq_one_letter_code
_entity_poly.pdbx_strand_id
1 'polypeptide(L)'
;MSERLSGIARPDLRIRREYVFQQLRDESYELQKRADFEDRCEKGCTLEYRPVCGSDFQTYSNICAFQVAQCKNPRLRVRHQGKC
;
A
#
# COMPACT_ATOMS: atom_id res chain seq x y z
N MET A 1 -9.48 -28.75 -29.78
CA MET A 1 -8.04 -28.46 -29.93
C MET A 1 -7.80 -27.07 -29.37
N SER A 2 -6.97 -27.02 -28.35
CA SER A 2 -6.72 -25.86 -27.48
C SER A 2 -5.72 -24.94 -28.16
N GLU A 3 -6.14 -23.76 -28.58
CA GLU A 3 -5.21 -22.72 -29.03
C GLU A 3 -5.65 -21.36 -28.51
N ARG A 4 -4.76 -20.77 -27.72
CA ARG A 4 -4.41 -19.33 -27.62
C ARG A 4 -3.69 -19.15 -26.27
N LEU A 5 -2.38 -19.40 -26.29
CA LEU A 5 -1.36 -18.36 -26.43
C LEU A 5 -1.33 -17.44 -25.19
N SER A 6 -0.42 -17.83 -24.31
CA SER A 6 0.34 -16.97 -23.40
C SER A 6 0.54 -15.56 -23.96
N GLY A 7 -0.06 -14.58 -23.30
CA GLY A 7 0.11 -13.17 -23.59
C GLY A 7 -0.22 -12.37 -22.34
N ILE A 8 0.64 -12.48 -21.31
CA ILE A 8 0.63 -11.53 -20.19
C ILE A 8 1.16 -10.21 -20.74
N ALA A 9 0.28 -9.48 -21.44
CA ALA A 9 0.53 -8.10 -21.79
C ALA A 9 0.37 -7.29 -20.51
N ARG A 10 1.51 -6.92 -19.91
CA ARG A 10 1.55 -5.87 -18.89
C ARG A 10 1.15 -4.55 -19.55
N PRO A 11 0.11 -3.85 -19.10
CA PRO A 11 -0.07 -2.47 -19.47
C PRO A 11 0.40 -1.62 -18.29
N ASP A 12 1.65 -1.17 -18.37
CA ASP A 12 1.97 0.18 -17.94
C ASP A 12 1.08 1.11 -18.78
N LEU A 13 0.23 1.93 -18.16
CA LEU A 13 -0.22 3.22 -18.68
C LEU A 13 -1.17 3.93 -17.69
N ARG A 14 -0.59 4.91 -16.97
CA ARG A 14 -1.12 6.26 -16.74
C ARG A 14 -2.65 6.43 -16.89
N ILE A 15 -3.33 6.35 -15.75
CA ILE A 15 -4.60 6.99 -15.38
C ILE A 15 -5.17 7.92 -16.47
N ARG A 16 -6.11 7.43 -17.28
CA ARG A 16 -7.13 8.29 -17.89
C ARG A 16 -8.48 8.01 -17.24
N ARG A 17 -8.94 9.06 -16.59
CA ARG A 17 -10.04 9.18 -15.63
C ARG A 17 -11.45 9.01 -16.24
N GLU A 18 -11.56 8.46 -17.45
CA GLU A 18 -12.81 8.44 -18.22
C GLU A 18 -13.39 7.03 -18.47
N TYR A 19 -12.64 5.95 -18.23
CA TYR A 19 -13.08 4.58 -18.57
C TYR A 19 -13.60 3.78 -17.37
N VAL A 20 -14.24 4.45 -16.41
CA VAL A 20 -14.84 3.80 -15.22
C VAL A 20 -16.25 4.35 -15.02
N PHE A 21 -17.11 4.28 -16.05
CA PHE A 21 -18.47 4.78 -15.87
C PHE A 21 -19.61 3.93 -16.42
N GLN A 22 -19.40 2.90 -17.25
CA GLN A 22 -20.56 2.23 -17.86
C GLN A 22 -20.45 0.71 -18.03
N GLN A 23 -20.12 -0.01 -16.96
CA GLN A 23 -20.80 -1.25 -16.53
C GLN A 23 -19.91 -1.98 -15.52
N LEU A 24 -20.38 -2.12 -14.28
CA LEU A 24 -20.54 -3.40 -13.55
C LEU A 24 -20.84 -3.09 -12.08
N ARG A 25 -22.07 -3.43 -11.67
CA ARG A 25 -22.51 -3.54 -10.28
C ARG A 25 -21.95 -4.85 -9.73
N ASP A 26 -20.70 -4.84 -9.30
CA ASP A 26 -20.10 -5.98 -8.62
C ASP A 26 -19.49 -5.50 -7.29
N GLU A 27 -20.04 -5.98 -6.17
CA GLU A 27 -19.52 -5.72 -4.81
C GLU A 27 -18.07 -6.19 -4.62
N SER A 28 -17.59 -7.06 -5.51
CA SER A 28 -16.23 -7.60 -5.52
C SER A 28 -15.17 -6.56 -5.95
N TYR A 29 -15.49 -5.56 -6.78
CA TYR A 29 -14.51 -4.57 -7.27
C TYR A 29 -14.22 -3.46 -6.24
N GLU A 30 -15.20 -3.08 -5.41
CA GLU A 30 -15.00 -2.12 -4.30
C GLU A 30 -14.11 -2.69 -3.18
N LEU A 31 -14.11 -4.01 -2.98
CA LEU A 31 -13.20 -4.69 -2.05
C LEU A 31 -11.77 -4.72 -2.61
N GLN A 32 -11.60 -4.99 -3.91
CA GLN A 32 -10.29 -5.03 -4.55
C GLN A 32 -9.62 -3.65 -4.59
N LYS A 33 -10.40 -2.59 -4.84
CA LYS A 33 -9.93 -1.19 -4.88
C LYS A 33 -9.43 -0.65 -3.52
N ARG A 34 -9.95 -1.17 -2.39
CA ARG A 34 -9.42 -0.84 -1.05
C ARG A 34 -8.06 -1.52 -0.80
N ALA A 35 -7.88 -2.75 -1.27
CA ALA A 35 -6.63 -3.49 -1.13
C ALA A 35 -5.48 -2.87 -1.96
N ASP A 36 -5.75 -2.41 -3.19
CA ASP A 36 -4.74 -1.81 -4.06
C ASP A 36 -4.12 -0.51 -3.49
N PHE A 37 -4.87 0.24 -2.67
CA PHE A 37 -4.35 1.45 -2.03
C PHE A 37 -3.42 1.14 -0.86
N GLU A 38 -3.66 0.03 -0.17
CA GLU A 38 -2.92 -0.37 1.02
C GLU A 38 -1.55 -1.01 0.67
N ASP A 39 -1.48 -1.65 -0.49
CA ASP A 39 -0.27 -2.29 -1.05
C ASP A 39 0.81 -1.27 -1.47
N ARG A 40 0.42 -0.07 -1.94
CA ARG A 40 1.38 0.96 -2.41
C ARG A 40 2.39 1.43 -1.36
N CYS A 41 2.11 1.19 -0.08
CA CYS A 41 2.96 1.58 1.02
C CYS A 41 3.75 0.42 1.62
N GLU A 42 3.42 -0.83 1.28
CA GLU A 42 4.12 -2.01 1.78
C GLU A 42 5.47 -2.16 1.07
N LYS A 43 6.54 -1.97 1.85
CA LYS A 43 7.92 -2.12 1.39
C LYS A 43 8.63 -3.09 2.31
N GLY A 44 9.49 -3.93 1.74
CA GLY A 44 10.37 -4.80 2.50
C GLY A 44 11.32 -3.97 3.36
N CYS A 45 11.25 -4.16 4.68
CA CYS A 45 12.14 -3.51 5.65
C CYS A 45 13.14 -4.53 6.20
N THR A 46 14.33 -4.05 6.58
CA THR A 46 15.30 -4.84 7.34
C THR A 46 14.74 -5.23 8.71
N LEU A 47 15.16 -6.38 9.24
CA LEU A 47 14.78 -6.85 10.59
C LEU A 47 15.58 -6.18 11.72
N GLU A 48 16.30 -5.09 11.43
CA GLU A 48 17.00 -4.33 12.46
C GLU A 48 16.01 -3.76 13.48
N TYR A 49 16.30 -3.97 14.76
CA TYR A 49 15.48 -3.49 15.86
C TYR A 49 16.01 -2.16 16.40
N ARG A 50 15.35 -1.07 16.00
CA ARG A 50 15.63 0.31 16.44
C ARG A 50 14.32 1.03 16.70
N PRO A 51 13.67 0.80 17.86
CA PRO A 51 12.30 1.23 18.05
C PRO A 51 12.15 2.75 17.96
N VAL A 52 11.03 3.21 17.40
CA VAL A 52 10.69 4.63 17.27
C VAL A 52 9.27 4.85 17.74
N CYS A 53 9.06 5.89 18.55
CA CYS A 53 7.75 6.24 19.04
C CYS A 53 7.07 7.22 18.07
N GLY A 54 5.88 6.86 17.58
CA GLY A 54 5.05 7.70 16.73
C GLY A 54 4.23 8.72 17.50
N SER A 55 3.71 9.71 16.78
CA SER A 55 2.78 10.73 17.29
C SER A 55 1.41 10.16 17.67
N ASP A 56 1.13 8.94 17.22
CA ASP A 56 -0.04 8.12 17.54
C ASP A 56 0.18 7.23 18.77
N PHE A 57 1.28 7.42 19.51
CA PHE A 57 1.67 6.63 20.67
C PHE A 57 1.94 5.15 20.36
N GLN A 58 2.15 4.81 19.08
CA GLN A 58 2.58 3.46 18.68
C GLN A 58 4.10 3.37 18.60
N THR A 59 4.63 2.23 19.04
CA THR A 59 6.04 1.90 18.86
C THR A 59 6.24 1.13 17.57
N TYR A 60 7.08 1.66 16.69
CA TYR A 60 7.49 1.02 15.46
C TYR A 60 8.83 0.32 15.64
N SER A 61 8.97 -0.91 15.17
CA SER A 61 10.18 -1.74 15.35
C SER A 61 11.45 -1.10 14.78
N ASN A 62 11.31 -0.31 13.71
CA ASN A 62 12.36 0.50 13.13
C ASN A 62 11.81 1.68 12.33
N ILE A 63 12.72 2.54 11.87
CA ILE A 63 12.38 3.71 11.05
C ILE A 63 11.69 3.32 9.73
N CYS A 64 12.02 2.17 9.14
CA CYS A 64 11.40 1.71 7.91
C CYS A 64 9.92 1.33 8.13
N ALA A 65 9.62 0.59 9.21
CA ALA A 65 8.25 0.29 9.62
C ALA A 65 7.46 1.58 9.92
N PHE A 66 8.09 2.58 10.56
CA PHE A 66 7.49 3.90 10.75
C PHE A 66 7.18 4.59 9.41
N GLN A 67 8.08 4.54 8.43
CA GLN A 67 7.87 5.14 7.10
C GLN A 67 6.74 4.45 6.32
N VAL A 68 6.60 3.13 6.43
CA VAL A 68 5.47 2.39 5.86
C VAL A 68 4.15 2.89 6.46
N ALA A 69 4.10 3.03 7.79
CA ALA A 69 2.93 3.57 8.46
C ALA A 69 2.68 5.05 8.11
N GLN A 70 3.74 5.85 7.92
CA GLN A 70 3.63 7.24 7.49
C GLN A 70 3.13 7.37 6.05
N CYS A 71 3.43 6.40 5.19
CA CYS A 71 2.87 6.34 3.84
C CYS A 71 1.36 6.11 3.88
N LYS A 72 0.88 5.22 4.77
CA LYS A 72 -0.56 4.98 5.00
C LYS A 72 -1.22 6.18 5.71
N ASN A 73 -0.50 6.84 6.61
CA ASN A 73 -0.97 7.99 7.38
C ASN A 73 0.04 9.17 7.32
N PRO A 74 -0.13 10.14 6.42
CA PRO A 74 0.82 11.25 6.24
C PRO A 74 0.86 12.22 7.43
N ARG A 75 -0.06 12.10 8.40
CA ARG A 75 -0.02 12.89 9.64
C ARG A 75 0.87 12.28 10.72
N LEU A 76 1.30 11.03 10.55
CA LEU A 76 2.17 10.34 11.49
C LEU A 76 3.55 11.00 11.54
N ARG A 77 4.00 11.38 12.72
CA ARG A 77 5.32 11.98 12.98
C ARG A 77 6.06 11.19 14.04
N VAL A 78 7.38 11.30 14.04
CA VAL A 78 8.20 10.75 15.12
C VAL A 78 8.03 11.64 16.33
N ARG A 79 7.66 11.04 17.47
CA ARG A 79 7.61 11.71 18.77
C ARG A 79 8.98 11.70 19.43
N HIS A 80 9.60 10.52 19.55
CA HIS A 80 10.97 10.36 20.02
C HIS A 80 11.56 9.03 19.56
N GLN A 81 12.89 8.90 19.66
CA GLN A 81 13.59 7.63 19.45
C GLN A 81 13.38 6.71 20.66
N GLY A 82 13.27 5.40 20.43
CA GLY A 82 12.91 4.41 21.45
C GLY A 82 11.43 4.03 21.43
N LYS A 83 11.05 3.14 22.35
CA LYS A 83 9.65 2.75 22.54
C LYS A 83 8.85 3.88 23.17
N CYS A 84 7.59 4.07 22.75
CA CYS A 84 6.59 4.66 23.62
C CYS A 84 6.38 3.71 24.83
#